data_AF-A0A8E0VM28-F1
#
_entry.id   AF-A0A8E0VM28-F1
#
_cell.length_a   1.000
_cell.length_b   1.000
_cell.length_c   1.000
_cell.angle_alpha   90.00
_cell.angle_beta   90.00
_cell.angle_gamma   90.00
#
_symmetry.space_group_name_H-M   'P 1'
#
loop_
_entity.id
_entity.type
_entity.pdbx_description
1 polymer ?
#
loop_
_entity_poly.entity_id
_entity_poly.type
_entity_poly.pdbx_seq_one_letter_code
_entity_poly.pdbx_strand_id
1 'polypeptide(L)'
;NTFFLLRGNHECRHLTEYFTFKQECKIKYTEEVYDACMEAFDCLPLAALMNQQFLCVHGGLSPEIHTLDDIRRIDRYKEPPPAGPMCDLLWSDPIEEFGNEASPDHFSHNTVRGCSFFFSYAACCDFLQANNLLSIIRAHEAQDAGYRMYRKNEATDFPSLITIFSAPNYLDVYENKGKQCLSALRC
;
A
#
# COMPACT_ATOMS: atom_id res chain seq x y z
N ASN A 1 -7.13 3.12 21.62
CA ASN A 1 -6.30 3.64 20.50
C ASN A 1 -4.98 2.88 20.37
N THR A 2 -5.02 1.57 20.17
CA THR A 2 -3.82 0.71 20.03
C THR A 2 -3.87 -0.16 18.78
N PHE A 3 -4.97 -0.08 18.03
CA PHE A 3 -5.21 -0.82 16.81
C PHE A 3 -5.65 0.16 15.73
N PHE A 4 -5.09 0.02 14.54
CA PHE A 4 -5.30 0.91 13.41
C PHE A 4 -5.50 0.09 12.15
N LEU A 5 -6.42 0.53 11.29
CA LEU A 5 -6.70 -0.05 9.98
C LEU A 5 -6.41 1.01 8.93
N LEU A 6 -5.75 0.60 7.85
CA LEU A 6 -5.58 1.41 6.64
C LEU A 6 -6.44 0.83 5.53
N ARG A 7 -6.79 1.68 4.56
CA ARG A 7 -7.48 1.26 3.34
C ARG A 7 -6.50 0.54 2.42
N GLY A 8 -6.86 -0.62 1.91
CA GLY A 8 -6.21 -1.27 0.77
C GLY A 8 -7.00 -1.05 -0.51
N ASN A 9 -6.51 -1.60 -1.61
CA ASN A 9 -7.15 -1.47 -2.92
C ASN A 9 -8.46 -2.28 -3.05
N HIS A 10 -8.63 -3.33 -2.23
CA HIS A 10 -9.83 -4.17 -2.23
C HIS A 10 -10.98 -3.59 -1.38
N GLU A 11 -10.73 -2.60 -0.53
CA GLU A 11 -11.74 -1.91 0.27
C GLU A 11 -12.48 -0.85 -0.56
N CYS A 12 -13.08 -1.28 -1.67
CA CYS A 12 -13.79 -0.45 -2.63
C CYS A 12 -14.94 -1.20 -3.29
N ARG A 13 -15.94 -0.48 -3.81
CA ARG A 13 -17.10 -1.08 -4.48
C ARG A 13 -16.66 -1.84 -5.73
N HIS A 14 -15.77 -1.25 -6.53
CA HIS A 14 -15.34 -1.83 -7.81
C HIS A 14 -14.78 -3.26 -7.67
N LEU A 15 -13.80 -3.47 -6.77
CA LEU A 15 -13.19 -4.78 -6.59
C LEU A 15 -14.09 -5.74 -5.81
N THR A 16 -14.87 -5.26 -4.84
CA THR A 16 -15.75 -6.14 -4.07
C THR A 16 -16.95 -6.65 -4.87
N GLU A 17 -17.37 -5.90 -5.90
CA GLU A 17 -18.35 -6.34 -6.91
C GLU A 17 -17.76 -7.33 -7.91
N TYR A 18 -16.52 -7.08 -8.35
CA TYR A 18 -15.84 -7.96 -9.31
C TYR A 18 -15.42 -9.30 -8.70
N PHE A 19 -14.92 -9.27 -7.46
CA PHE A 19 -14.58 -10.45 -6.68
C PHE A 19 -15.77 -10.93 -5.83
N THR A 20 -15.50 -11.72 -4.80
CA THR A 20 -16.53 -12.49 -4.09
C THR A 20 -17.16 -11.76 -2.90
N PHE A 21 -16.61 -10.64 -2.43
CA PHE A 21 -17.04 -10.04 -1.15
C PHE A 21 -18.51 -9.61 -1.15
N LYS A 22 -19.00 -8.95 -2.21
CA LYS A 22 -20.43 -8.58 -2.31
C LYS A 22 -21.34 -9.80 -2.28
N GLN A 23 -20.97 -10.85 -3.02
CA GLN A 23 -21.72 -12.10 -3.06
C GLN A 23 -21.68 -12.82 -1.71
N GLU A 24 -20.54 -12.80 -1.02
CA GLU A 24 -20.39 -13.36 0.32
C GLU A 24 -21.32 -12.69 1.33
N CYS A 25 -21.38 -11.36 1.34
CA CYS A 25 -22.32 -10.61 2.18
C CYS A 25 -23.77 -11.00 1.89
N LYS A 26 -24.16 -11.12 0.62
CA LYS A 26 -25.52 -11.54 0.22
C LYS A 26 -25.86 -12.97 0.64
N ILE A 27 -24.89 -13.89 0.58
CA ILE A 27 -25.11 -15.30 0.95
C ILE A 27 -25.18 -15.46 2.48
N LYS A 28 -24.29 -14.80 3.22
CA LYS A 28 -24.15 -15.01 4.68
C LYS A 28 -24.99 -14.05 5.52
N TYR A 29 -25.33 -12.88 4.98
CA TYR A 29 -26.02 -11.79 5.66
C TYR A 29 -27.07 -11.15 4.73
N THR A 30 -26.92 -9.86 4.42
CA THR A 30 -27.80 -9.07 3.55
C THR A 30 -26.99 -8.09 2.71
N GLU A 31 -27.62 -7.49 1.69
CA GLU A 31 -27.03 -6.40 0.91
C GLU A 31 -26.80 -5.14 1.76
N GLU A 32 -27.63 -4.89 2.78
CA GLU A 32 -27.46 -3.78 3.72
C GLU A 32 -26.12 -3.87 4.49
N VAL A 33 -25.67 -5.09 4.84
CA VAL A 33 -24.35 -5.29 5.46
C VAL A 33 -23.23 -4.93 4.49
N TYR A 34 -23.37 -5.28 3.21
CA TYR A 34 -22.39 -4.90 2.19
C TYR A 34 -22.32 -3.37 2.05
N ASP A 35 -23.46 -2.70 1.95
CA ASP A 35 -23.52 -1.23 1.82
C ASP A 35 -22.89 -0.54 3.05
N ALA A 36 -23.18 -1.04 4.26
CA ALA A 36 -22.55 -0.55 5.48
C ALA A 36 -21.02 -0.77 5.49
N CYS A 37 -20.53 -1.90 4.96
CA CYS A 37 -19.09 -2.11 4.77
C CYS A 37 -18.49 -1.10 3.79
N MET A 38 -19.20 -0.73 2.71
CA MET A 38 -18.70 0.26 1.75
C MET A 38 -18.56 1.65 2.37
N GLU A 39 -19.54 2.08 3.17
CA GLU A 39 -19.46 3.33 3.94
C GLU A 39 -18.30 3.30 4.95
N ALA A 40 -18.10 2.16 5.62
CA ALA A 40 -16.97 1.97 6.54
C ALA A 40 -15.61 2.03 5.81
N PHE A 41 -15.51 1.42 4.62
CA PHE A 41 -14.30 1.44 3.79
C PHE A 41 -13.95 2.86 3.32
N ASP A 42 -14.94 3.68 2.99
CA ASP A 42 -14.72 5.10 2.64
C ASP A 42 -14.15 5.92 3.80
N CYS A 43 -14.31 5.46 5.04
CA CYS A 43 -13.76 6.13 6.22
C CYS A 43 -12.31 5.75 6.55
N LEU A 44 -11.80 4.64 6.00
CA LEU A 44 -10.47 4.12 6.33
C LEU A 44 -9.36 5.13 5.95
N PRO A 45 -8.40 5.39 6.86
CA PRO A 45 -7.21 6.20 6.54
C PRO A 45 -6.39 5.61 5.39
N LEU A 46 -5.78 6.46 4.58
CA LEU A 46 -4.95 6.03 3.44
C LEU A 46 -3.50 5.72 3.81
N ALA A 47 -3.01 6.32 4.89
CA ALA A 47 -1.63 6.19 5.33
C ALA A 47 -1.51 6.35 6.85
N ALA A 48 -0.39 5.87 7.40
CA ALA A 48 0.04 6.17 8.76
C ALA A 48 1.50 6.62 8.78
N LEU A 49 1.82 7.54 9.68
CA LEU A 49 3.20 7.88 10.01
C LEU A 49 3.57 7.18 11.32
N MET A 50 4.33 6.08 11.23
CA MET A 50 4.71 5.28 12.40
C MET A 50 6.04 5.80 12.97
N ASN A 51 6.04 6.07 14.29
CA ASN A 51 7.21 6.53 15.05
C ASN A 51 7.93 7.76 14.45
N GLN A 52 7.22 8.57 13.65
CA GLN A 52 7.80 9.68 12.87
C GLN A 52 8.93 9.27 11.91
N GLN A 53 9.06 7.99 11.60
CA GLN A 53 10.16 7.43 10.82
C GLN A 53 9.70 6.63 9.60
N PHE A 54 8.50 6.03 9.66
CA PHE A 54 8.01 5.17 8.60
C PHE A 54 6.71 5.69 8.04
N LEU A 55 6.66 5.85 6.72
CA LEU A 55 5.40 5.98 6.01
C LEU A 55 4.83 4.57 5.79
N CYS A 56 3.63 4.32 6.30
CA CYS A 56 2.89 3.08 6.09
C CYS A 56 1.73 3.32 5.14
N VAL A 57 1.70 2.61 4.03
CA VAL A 57 0.67 2.68 2.98
C VAL A 57 0.38 1.27 2.46
N HIS A 58 -0.73 1.05 1.77
CA HIS A 58 -1.00 -0.26 1.16
C HIS A 58 -0.23 -0.44 -0.15
N GLY A 59 -0.42 0.52 -1.05
CA GLY A 59 0.25 0.71 -2.33
C GLY A 59 1.69 1.19 -2.14
N GLY A 60 1.98 2.40 -2.59
CA GLY A 60 3.30 2.99 -2.51
C GLY A 60 3.26 4.48 -2.78
N LEU A 61 4.12 4.95 -3.68
CA LEU A 61 4.28 6.37 -4.00
C LEU A 61 3.44 6.80 -5.21
N SER A 62 3.23 8.12 -5.30
CA SER A 62 2.55 8.78 -6.43
C SER A 62 3.47 9.86 -6.99
N PRO A 63 3.47 10.10 -8.31
CA PRO A 63 4.10 11.28 -8.89
C PRO A 63 3.47 12.60 -8.41
N GLU A 64 2.26 12.57 -7.84
CA GLU A 64 1.55 13.75 -7.32
C GLU A 64 1.71 13.94 -5.80
N ILE A 65 2.45 13.06 -5.12
CA ILE A 65 2.67 13.11 -3.66
C ILE A 65 4.16 13.28 -3.41
N HIS A 66 4.57 14.50 -3.03
CA HIS A 66 5.95 14.84 -2.74
C HIS A 66 6.20 14.94 -1.22
N THR A 67 5.16 15.25 -0.46
CA THR A 67 5.22 15.48 0.98
C THR A 67 4.11 14.73 1.72
N LEU A 68 4.31 14.53 3.03
CA LEU A 68 3.26 14.01 3.90
C LEU A 68 2.00 14.90 3.95
N ASP A 69 2.14 16.21 3.70
CA ASP A 69 1.00 17.13 3.62
C ASP A 69 0.14 16.90 2.37
N ASP A 70 0.73 16.41 1.28
CA ASP A 70 -0.04 16.07 0.08
C ASP A 70 -1.04 14.95 0.39
N ILE A 71 -0.65 13.95 1.18
CA ILE A 71 -1.53 12.87 1.65
C ILE A 71 -2.65 13.42 2.54
N ARG A 72 -2.33 14.34 3.47
CA ARG A 72 -3.31 14.93 4.40
C ARG A 72 -4.42 15.71 3.70
N ARG A 73 -4.15 16.25 2.51
CA ARG A 73 -5.11 17.04 1.72
C ARG A 73 -6.04 16.19 0.87
N ILE A 74 -5.81 14.88 0.75
CA ILE A 74 -6.67 13.99 -0.03
C ILE A 74 -8.03 13.86 0.65
N ASP A 75 -9.09 14.25 -0.06
CA ASP A 75 -10.45 13.87 0.32
C ASP A 75 -10.65 12.37 0.06
N ARG A 76 -10.61 11.59 1.15
CA ARG A 76 -10.63 10.12 1.12
C ARG A 76 -12.03 9.51 1.26
N TYR A 77 -13.05 10.29 1.60
CA TYR A 77 -14.40 9.82 1.92
C TYR A 77 -15.23 9.54 0.66
N LYS A 78 -14.68 8.68 -0.20
CA LYS A 78 -15.23 8.37 -1.52
C LYS A 78 -14.66 7.06 -2.04
N GLU A 79 -15.28 6.55 -3.11
CA GLU A 79 -14.69 5.48 -3.92
C GLU A 79 -13.32 5.90 -4.47
N PRO A 80 -12.28 5.05 -4.42
CA PRO A 80 -11.00 5.37 -5.02
C PRO A 80 -11.16 5.69 -6.52
N PRO A 81 -10.65 6.84 -7.00
CA PRO A 81 -10.72 7.19 -8.41
C PRO A 81 -9.85 6.24 -9.26
N PRO A 82 -10.09 6.12 -10.58
CA PRO A 82 -9.30 5.27 -11.46
C PRO A 82 -7.85 5.74 -11.68
N ALA A 83 -7.54 6.99 -11.31
CA ALA A 83 -6.21 7.58 -11.36
C ALA A 83 -6.06 8.69 -10.30
N GLY A 84 -4.83 9.13 -10.07
CA GLY A 84 -4.47 10.21 -9.16
C GLY A 84 -3.99 9.74 -7.80
N PRO A 85 -3.69 10.65 -6.87
CA PRO A 85 -2.89 10.36 -5.67
C PRO A 85 -3.53 9.32 -4.74
N MET A 86 -4.86 9.30 -4.64
CA MET A 86 -5.59 8.29 -3.85
C MET A 86 -5.50 6.90 -4.49
N CYS A 87 -5.56 6.81 -5.83
CA CYS A 87 -5.37 5.56 -6.55
C CYS A 87 -3.95 5.04 -6.32
N ASP A 88 -2.97 5.91 -6.48
CA ASP A 88 -1.56 5.54 -6.43
C ASP A 88 -1.13 5.01 -5.05
N LEU A 89 -1.57 5.65 -3.97
CA LEU A 89 -1.33 5.18 -2.59
C LEU A 89 -1.87 3.76 -2.32
N LEU A 90 -2.84 3.30 -3.11
CA LEU A 90 -3.45 1.97 -2.97
C LEU A 90 -2.91 0.97 -4.00
N TRP A 91 -2.42 1.42 -5.16
CA TRP A 91 -2.16 0.55 -6.32
C TRP A 91 -0.72 0.55 -6.84
N SER A 92 0.11 1.54 -6.49
CA SER A 92 1.47 1.58 -7.04
C SER A 92 2.33 0.44 -6.50
N ASP A 93 3.28 -0.02 -7.29
CA ASP A 93 4.24 -1.07 -6.92
C ASP A 93 5.69 -0.57 -7.11
N PRO A 94 6.67 -1.09 -6.36
CA PRO A 94 8.07 -0.92 -6.75
C PRO A 94 8.31 -1.60 -8.10
N ILE A 95 9.20 -1.04 -8.93
CA ILE A 95 9.63 -1.71 -10.16
C ILE A 95 10.30 -3.07 -9.84
N GLU A 96 10.24 -4.03 -10.76
CA GLU A 96 10.76 -5.39 -10.54
C GLU A 96 12.24 -5.39 -10.13
N GLU A 97 13.05 -4.58 -10.82
CA GLU A 97 14.48 -4.40 -10.60
C GLU A 97 14.80 -3.33 -9.54
N PHE A 98 13.88 -3.02 -8.62
CA PHE A 98 14.04 -1.92 -7.65
C PHE A 98 15.40 -1.92 -6.95
N GLY A 99 16.16 -0.85 -7.13
CA GLY A 99 17.52 -0.67 -6.65
C GLY A 99 18.62 -1.11 -7.61
N ASN A 100 18.30 -1.65 -8.79
CA ASN A 100 19.26 -1.99 -9.84
C ASN A 100 18.75 -1.53 -11.22
N GLU A 101 17.90 -0.50 -11.25
CA GLU A 101 17.22 -0.03 -12.45
C GLU A 101 18.20 0.49 -13.51
N ALA A 102 17.95 0.17 -14.77
CA ALA A 102 18.69 0.73 -15.89
C ALA A 102 18.26 2.16 -16.26
N SER A 103 16.97 2.50 -16.07
CA SER A 103 16.44 3.85 -16.32
C SER A 103 16.49 4.71 -15.05
N PRO A 104 16.83 6.01 -15.16
CA PRO A 104 16.74 6.94 -14.04
C PRO A 104 15.30 7.42 -13.74
N ASP A 105 14.30 6.98 -14.50
CA ASP A 105 12.92 7.46 -14.33
C ASP A 105 12.37 7.12 -12.93
N HIS A 106 11.69 8.09 -12.32
CA HIS A 106 11.09 7.90 -11.00
C HIS A 106 9.84 7.04 -11.05
N PHE A 107 9.04 7.21 -12.10
CA PHE A 107 7.76 6.56 -12.26
C PHE A 107 7.59 6.08 -13.70
N SER A 108 7.02 4.89 -13.86
CA SER A 108 6.59 4.35 -15.15
C SER A 108 5.21 3.72 -15.01
N HIS A 109 4.47 3.58 -16.10
CA HIS A 109 3.11 3.03 -16.03
C HIS A 109 3.10 1.59 -15.49
N ASN A 110 2.25 1.29 -14.50
CA ASN A 110 2.15 -0.05 -13.94
C ASN A 110 1.32 -0.96 -14.86
N THR A 111 2.02 -1.68 -15.72
CA THR A 111 1.41 -2.61 -16.68
C THR A 111 0.82 -3.86 -16.02
N VAL A 112 1.25 -4.22 -14.81
CA VAL A 112 0.73 -5.37 -14.06
C VAL A 112 -0.66 -5.07 -13.48
N ARG A 113 -0.87 -3.84 -12.98
CA ARG A 113 -2.16 -3.41 -12.42
C ARG A 113 -3.09 -2.80 -13.46
N GLY A 114 -2.55 -2.27 -14.56
CA GLY A 114 -3.33 -1.57 -15.59
C GLY A 114 -3.82 -0.17 -15.17
N CYS A 115 -3.36 0.31 -14.02
CA CYS A 115 -3.55 1.66 -13.49
C CYS A 115 -2.37 2.00 -12.57
N SER A 116 -2.23 3.26 -12.15
CA SER A 116 -1.12 3.70 -11.28
C SER A 116 0.27 3.47 -11.91
N PHE A 117 1.31 3.47 -11.09
CA PHE A 117 2.71 3.52 -11.49
C PHE A 117 3.56 2.46 -10.80
N PHE A 118 4.61 2.04 -11.50
CA PHE A 118 5.81 1.52 -10.85
C PHE A 118 6.64 2.70 -10.35
N PHE A 119 7.16 2.62 -9.13
CA PHE A 119 8.10 3.61 -8.60
C PHE A 119 9.50 2.99 -8.41
N SER A 120 10.54 3.77 -8.69
CA SER A 120 11.93 3.33 -8.58
C SER A 120 12.54 3.59 -7.20
N TYR A 121 13.72 3.00 -6.97
CA TYR A 121 14.54 3.24 -5.78
C TYR A 121 14.94 4.71 -5.64
N ALA A 122 15.22 5.40 -6.75
CA ALA A 122 15.50 6.83 -6.76
C ALA A 122 14.29 7.63 -6.25
N ALA A 123 13.09 7.36 -6.79
CA ALA A 123 11.85 8.00 -6.33
C ALA A 123 11.60 7.77 -4.82
N CYS A 124 11.85 6.55 -4.35
CA CYS A 124 11.74 6.20 -2.94
C CYS A 124 12.72 7.00 -2.07
N CYS A 125 14.01 7.03 -2.44
CA CYS A 125 15.03 7.75 -1.69
C CYS A 125 14.78 9.26 -1.64
N ASP A 126 14.38 9.85 -2.75
CA ASP A 126 14.05 11.28 -2.83
C ASP A 126 12.88 11.63 -1.92
N PHE A 127 11.81 10.83 -1.93
CA PHE A 127 10.67 11.02 -1.04
C PHE A 127 11.07 10.89 0.43
N LEU A 128 11.86 9.85 0.78
CA LEU A 128 12.34 9.63 2.14
C LEU A 128 13.17 10.81 2.64
N GLN A 129 14.10 11.31 1.82
CA GLN A 129 14.94 12.45 2.15
C GLN A 129 14.11 13.72 2.31
N ALA A 130 13.21 14.01 1.38
CA ALA A 130 12.36 15.21 1.41
C ALA A 130 11.45 15.27 2.64
N ASN A 131 11.06 14.11 3.18
CA ASN A 131 10.15 14.00 4.31
C ASN A 131 10.83 13.60 5.62
N ASN A 132 12.18 13.49 5.65
CA ASN A 132 12.96 13.05 6.79
C ASN A 132 12.47 11.71 7.37
N LEU A 133 12.25 10.73 6.50
CA LEU A 133 11.79 9.39 6.84
C LEU A 133 12.92 8.37 6.67
N LEU A 134 12.82 7.27 7.42
CA LEU A 134 13.77 6.17 7.37
C LEU A 134 13.43 5.15 6.27
N SER A 135 12.15 4.83 6.09
CA SER A 135 11.70 3.79 5.16
C SER A 135 10.20 3.88 4.88
N ILE A 136 9.76 3.27 3.77
CA ILE A 136 8.36 3.04 3.46
C ILE A 136 8.02 1.58 3.79
N ILE A 137 6.93 1.36 4.52
CA ILE A 137 6.39 0.03 4.81
C ILE A 137 5.09 -0.13 4.04
N ARG A 138 5.00 -1.18 3.23
CA ARG A 138 3.86 -1.44 2.35
C ARG A 138 3.37 -2.89 2.37
N ALA A 139 2.27 -3.14 1.65
CA ALA A 139 1.71 -4.48 1.44
C ALA A 139 1.48 -4.78 -0.06
N HIS A 140 0.26 -5.18 -0.44
CA HIS A 140 -0.24 -5.37 -1.82
C HIS A 140 0.36 -6.52 -2.66
N GLU A 141 1.64 -6.82 -2.56
CA GLU A 141 2.30 -7.86 -3.34
C GLU A 141 2.59 -9.10 -2.49
N ALA A 142 2.13 -10.27 -2.95
CA ALA A 142 2.41 -11.54 -2.29
C ALA A 142 3.92 -11.82 -2.27
N GLN A 143 4.42 -12.33 -1.14
CA GLN A 143 5.83 -12.67 -0.95
C GLN A 143 5.93 -14.09 -0.38
N ASP A 144 6.77 -14.94 -0.97
CA ASP A 144 6.97 -16.32 -0.52
C ASP A 144 7.35 -16.41 0.96
N ALA A 145 8.24 -15.51 1.41
CA ALA A 145 8.67 -15.43 2.80
C ALA A 145 7.70 -14.65 3.72
N GLY A 146 6.61 -14.10 3.17
CA GLY A 146 5.68 -13.20 3.84
C GLY A 146 6.19 -11.76 4.02
N TYR A 147 7.40 -11.46 3.55
CA TYR A 147 7.97 -10.11 3.54
C TYR A 147 9.10 -10.01 2.51
N ARG A 148 9.46 -8.77 2.13
CA ARG A 148 10.63 -8.45 1.32
C ARG A 148 11.25 -7.14 1.81
N MET A 149 12.55 -7.16 2.05
CA MET A 149 13.34 -5.94 2.31
C MET A 149 14.05 -5.57 1.00
N TYR A 150 13.86 -4.34 0.54
CA TYR A 150 14.45 -3.86 -0.70
C TYR A 150 15.82 -3.21 -0.46
N ARG A 151 16.45 -2.70 -1.52
CA ARG A 151 17.76 -2.04 -1.45
C ARG A 151 17.79 -1.02 -0.31
N LYS A 152 18.86 -1.06 0.47
CA LYS A 152 19.10 -0.13 1.56
C LYS A 152 19.37 1.27 1.03
N ASN A 153 18.85 2.28 1.72
CA ASN A 153 19.23 3.66 1.51
C ASN A 153 20.70 3.85 1.93
N GLU A 154 21.51 4.43 1.06
CA GLU A 154 22.95 4.61 1.29
C GLU A 154 23.27 5.54 2.47
N ALA A 155 22.39 6.51 2.74
CA ALA A 155 22.57 7.46 3.84
C ALA A 155 22.26 6.87 5.22
N THR A 156 21.36 5.88 5.31
CA THR A 156 20.88 5.33 6.58
C THR A 156 21.29 3.88 6.83
N ASP A 157 21.80 3.18 5.82
CA ASP A 157 22.06 1.73 5.81
C ASP A 157 20.83 0.88 6.23
N PHE A 158 19.63 1.41 6.01
CA PHE A 158 18.36 0.76 6.32
C PHE A 158 17.55 0.49 5.04
N PRO A 159 16.78 -0.62 4.93
CA PRO A 159 15.93 -0.88 3.76
C PRO A 159 15.05 0.32 3.40
N SER A 160 15.18 0.86 2.19
CA SER A 160 14.40 2.02 1.74
C SER A 160 12.89 1.69 1.64
N LEU A 161 12.57 0.46 1.27
CA LEU A 161 11.22 -0.07 1.16
C LEU A 161 11.15 -1.45 1.83
N ILE A 162 10.01 -1.74 2.45
CA ILE A 162 9.68 -3.05 3.02
C ILE A 162 8.27 -3.43 2.57
N THR A 163 8.12 -4.60 1.96
CA THR A 163 6.80 -5.22 1.70
C THR A 163 6.51 -6.27 2.76
N ILE A 164 5.30 -6.25 3.30
CA ILE A 164 4.81 -7.22 4.28
C ILE A 164 3.52 -7.85 3.76
N PHE A 165 3.44 -9.17 3.83
CA PHE A 165 2.30 -9.93 3.35
C PHE A 165 1.86 -10.94 4.41
N SER A 166 0.61 -10.79 4.86
CA SER A 166 0.10 -11.50 6.05
C SER A 166 -0.92 -12.60 5.74
N ALA A 167 -1.17 -12.92 4.47
CA ALA A 167 -2.02 -14.03 4.05
C ALA A 167 -1.16 -15.27 3.69
N PRO A 168 -0.95 -16.23 4.60
CA PRO A 168 -0.26 -17.48 4.27
C PRO A 168 -1.10 -18.33 3.31
N ASN A 169 -0.42 -19.12 2.47
CA ASN A 169 -1.04 -19.97 1.45
C ASN A 169 -2.11 -19.23 0.63
N TYR A 170 -1.74 -18.07 0.11
CA TYR A 170 -2.65 -17.19 -0.60
C TYR A 170 -3.36 -17.94 -1.74
N LEU A 171 -4.67 -17.75 -1.84
CA LEU A 171 -5.57 -18.44 -2.78
C LEU A 171 -5.51 -19.97 -2.72
N ASP A 172 -5.07 -20.53 -1.59
CA ASP A 172 -4.88 -21.96 -1.35
C ASP A 172 -3.91 -22.68 -2.32
N VAL A 173 -3.11 -21.91 -3.08
CA VAL A 173 -2.20 -22.44 -4.12
C VAL A 173 -0.78 -21.87 -4.05
N TYR A 174 -0.57 -20.72 -3.41
CA TYR A 174 0.75 -20.05 -3.42
C TYR A 174 1.75 -20.67 -2.43
N GLU A 175 1.30 -21.45 -1.44
CA GLU A 175 2.15 -22.05 -0.38
C GLU A 175 3.03 -21.04 0.40
N ASN A 176 2.81 -19.74 0.22
CA ASN A 176 3.62 -18.68 0.81
C ASN A 176 3.41 -18.58 2.33
N LYS A 177 4.39 -18.04 3.05
CA LYS A 177 4.27 -17.73 4.48
C LYS A 177 3.57 -16.39 4.66
N GLY A 178 2.89 -16.23 5.80
CA GLY A 178 2.39 -14.93 6.27
C GLY A 178 3.31 -14.38 7.36
N LYS A 179 3.59 -13.07 7.33
CA LYS A 179 4.30 -12.39 8.43
C LYS A 179 3.60 -11.10 8.85
N GLN A 180 3.84 -10.71 10.09
CA GLN A 180 3.45 -9.43 10.67
C GLN A 180 4.70 -8.62 11.02
N CYS A 181 4.65 -7.29 10.86
CA CYS A 181 5.69 -6.42 11.42
C CYS A 181 5.50 -6.33 12.93
N LEU A 182 6.50 -6.72 13.72
CA LEU A 182 6.53 -6.46 15.15
C LEU A 182 7.42 -5.24 15.39
N SER A 183 6.84 -4.04 15.41
CA SER A 183 7.49 -2.88 16.02
C SER A 183 7.07 -2.81 17.49
N ALA A 184 8.03 -2.86 18.41
CA ALA A 184 7.76 -2.67 19.82
C ALA A 184 7.46 -1.19 20.09
N LEU A 185 6.21 -0.78 19.89
CA LEU A 185 5.73 0.54 20.26
C LEU A 185 5.52 0.59 21.77
N ARG A 186 6.45 1.23 22.49
CA ARG A 186 6.10 1.88 23.76
C ARG A 186 5.46 3.23 23.37
N CYS A 187 4.16 3.36 23.64
CA CYS A 187 3.48 4.66 23.61
C CYS A 187 4.10 5.64 24.60
#